data_AF-M0BJF3-F1
#
_entry.id   AF-M0BJF3-F1
#
_cell.length_a   1.000
_cell.length_b   1.000
_cell.length_c   1.000
_cell.angle_alpha   90.00
_cell.angle_beta   90.00
_cell.angle_gamma   90.00
#
_symmetry.space_group_name_H-M   'P 1'
#
loop_
_entity.id
_entity.type
_entity.pdbx_description
1 polymer ?
#
loop_
_entity_poly.entity_id
_entity_poly.type
_entity_poly.pdbx_seq_one_letter_code
_entity_poly.pdbx_strand_id
1 'polypeptide(L)' 'MEQVHGSTPEPTRSIEIPDRLVDRIERRLARTDFETPEAYASYVLEEVLAQVESETDDGYEQVDGDEVEDRLKSLGYLE' A
#
# COMPACT_ATOMS: atom_id res chain seq x y z
N MET A 1 29.25 14.68 22.50
CA MET A 1 27.93 14.20 22.96
C MET A 1 27.33 13.45 21.79
N GLU A 2 27.61 12.16 21.68
CA GLU A 2 27.06 11.31 20.63
C GLU A 2 25.63 10.95 21.04
N GLN A 3 24.64 11.53 20.37
CA GLN A 3 23.24 11.20 20.66
C GLN A 3 22.94 9.84 20.03
N VAL A 4 23.01 8.80 20.85
CA VAL A 4 22.46 7.49 20.52
C VAL A 4 20.93 7.65 20.45
N HIS A 5 20.38 7.74 19.24
CA HIS A 5 18.95 7.63 19.03
C HIS A 5 18.60 6.15 19.24
N GLY A 6 18.31 5.77 20.49
CA GLY A 6 17.68 4.48 20.77
C GLY A 6 16.27 4.54 20.20
N SER A 7 16.05 3.95 19.02
CA SER A 7 14.70 3.75 18.51
C SER A 7 13.95 2.86 19.49
N THR A 8 13.01 3.44 20.25
CA THR A 8 12.04 2.66 21.00
C THR A 8 11.23 1.84 19.99
N PRO A 9 11.18 0.50 20.10
CA PRO A 9 10.38 -0.29 19.18
C PRO A 9 8.90 0.10 19.33
N GLU A 10 8.24 0.30 18.20
CA GLU A 10 6.81 0.59 18.16
C GLU A 10 6.00 -0.58 18.74
N PRO A 11 4.89 -0.32 19.45
CA PRO A 11 4.09 -1.39 20.05
C PRO A 11 3.40 -2.24 18.97
N THR A 12 3.62 -3.56 19.00
CA THR A 12 3.03 -4.52 18.05
C THR A 12 1.85 -5.30 18.66
N ARG A 13 0.99 -5.84 17.79
CA ARG A 13 -0.09 -6.78 18.15
C ARG A 13 -0.08 -7.96 17.18
N SER A 14 -0.51 -9.13 17.65
CA SER A 14 -0.63 -10.34 16.83
C SER A 14 -2.01 -10.45 16.18
N ILE A 15 -2.03 -10.89 14.92
CA ILE A 15 -3.24 -11.23 14.18
C ILE A 15 -3.11 -12.66 13.65
N GLU A 16 -4.19 -13.43 13.70
CA GLU A 16 -4.21 -14.77 13.12
C GLU A 16 -4.51 -14.68 11.61
N ILE A 17 -3.64 -15.26 10.80
CA ILE A 17 -3.82 -15.36 9.35
C ILE A 17 -3.70 -16.83 8.92
N PRO A 18 -4.37 -17.24 7.83
CA PRO A 18 -4.27 -18.61 7.33
C PRO A 18 -2.83 -19.03 7.02
N ASP A 19 -2.43 -20.25 7.39
CA ASP A 19 -1.09 -20.81 7.15
C ASP A 19 -0.65 -20.68 5.67
N ARG A 20 -1.60 -20.89 4.74
CA ARG A 20 -1.35 -20.74 3.29
C ARG A 20 -0.79 -19.36 2.91
N LEU A 21 -1.12 -18.30 3.65
CA LEU A 21 -0.61 -16.95 3.43
C LEU A 21 0.78 -16.80 4.03
N VAL A 22 1.01 -17.34 5.23
CA VAL A 22 2.33 -17.41 5.87
C VAL A 22 3.33 -18.09 4.94
N ASP A 23 2.99 -19.27 4.41
CA ASP A 23 3.85 -20.00 3.47
C ASP A 23 4.16 -19.17 2.22
N ARG A 24 3.20 -18.36 1.76
CA ARG A 24 3.38 -17.50 0.57
C ARG A 24 4.28 -16.31 0.87
N ILE A 25 4.15 -15.75 2.07
CA ILE A 25 5.02 -14.70 2.59
C ILE A 25 6.46 -15.23 2.66
N GLU A 26 6.70 -16.37 3.30
CA GLU A 26 8.04 -16.95 3.45
C GLU A 26 8.70 -17.28 2.10
N ARG A 27 7.95 -17.87 1.16
CA ARG A 27 8.46 -18.13 -0.20
C ARG A 27 8.86 -16.86 -0.95
N ARG A 28 8.16 -15.75 -0.69
CA ARG A 28 8.44 -14.48 -1.35
C ARG A 28 9.55 -13.71 -0.64
N LEU A 29 9.66 -13.83 0.68
CA LEU A 29 10.68 -13.22 1.53
C LEU A 29 12.10 -13.47 0.99
N ALA A 30 12.38 -14.70 0.58
CA ALA A 30 13.67 -15.09 -0.01
C ALA A 30 14.06 -14.34 -1.31
N ARG A 31 13.14 -13.54 -1.87
CA ARG A 31 13.34 -12.73 -3.08
C ARG A 31 13.23 -11.23 -2.81
N THR A 32 13.29 -10.85 -1.53
CA THR A 32 13.16 -9.46 -1.08
C THR A 32 14.32 -9.09 -0.16
N ASP A 33 14.49 -7.81 0.10
CA ASP A 33 15.51 -7.29 1.02
C ASP A 33 15.09 -7.34 2.50
N PHE A 34 13.91 -7.91 2.81
CA PHE A 34 13.43 -8.04 4.18
C PHE A 34 14.06 -9.25 4.89
N GLU A 35 14.42 -9.07 6.15
CA GLU A 35 15.06 -10.10 6.98
C GLU A 35 14.05 -11.01 7.70
N THR A 36 12.82 -10.53 7.91
CA THR A 36 11.78 -11.28 8.65
C THR A 36 10.43 -11.31 7.93
N PRO A 37 9.64 -12.39 8.10
CA PRO A 37 8.26 -12.45 7.61
C PRO A 37 7.39 -11.29 8.10
N GLU A 38 7.57 -10.87 9.36
CA GLU A 38 6.83 -9.79 9.98
C GLU A 38 7.12 -8.45 9.31
N ALA A 39 8.39 -8.13 9.04
CA ALA A 39 8.75 -6.88 8.36
C ALA A 39 8.18 -6.83 6.94
N TYR A 40 8.24 -7.95 6.21
CA TYR A 40 7.65 -8.02 4.88
C TYR A 40 6.13 -7.92 4.92
N ALA A 41 5.47 -8.60 5.87
CA ALA A 41 4.03 -8.54 6.02
C ALA A 41 3.54 -7.14 6.39
N SER A 42 4.23 -6.45 7.31
CA SER A 42 3.93 -5.06 7.67
C SER A 42 4.00 -4.15 6.45
N TYR A 43 5.11 -4.18 5.71
CA TYR A 43 5.27 -3.36 4.49
C TYR A 43 4.14 -3.61 3.48
N VAL A 44 3.81 -4.88 3.21
CA VAL A 44 2.73 -5.20 2.25
C VAL A 44 1.37 -4.71 2.74
N LEU A 45 1.09 -4.81 4.04
CA LEU A 45 -0.16 -4.31 4.61
C LEU A 45 -0.22 -2.78 4.56
N GLU A 46 0.87 -2.08 4.87
CA GLU A 46 0.98 -0.62 4.76
C GLU A 46 0.71 -0.15 3.33
N GLU A 47 1.32 -0.78 2.32
CA GLU A 47 1.11 -0.43 0.91
C GLU A 47 -0.35 -0.66 0.48
N VAL A 48 -0.98 -1.76 0.90
CA VAL A 48 -2.38 -2.04 0.58
C VAL A 48 -3.31 -1.06 1.28
N LEU A 49 -3.04 -0.72 2.54
CA LEU A 49 -3.82 0.29 3.27
C LEU A 49 -3.67 1.66 2.61
N ALA A 50 -2.44 2.09 2.30
CA ALA A 50 -2.19 3.34 1.61
C ALA A 50 -2.90 3.42 0.25
N GLN A 51 -2.96 2.31 -0.50
CA GLN A 51 -3.72 2.29 -1.75
C GLN A 51 -5.23 2.46 -1.50
N VAL A 52 -5.80 1.70 -0.56
CA VAL A 52 -7.24 1.78 -0.24
C VAL A 52 -7.62 3.14 0.33
N GLU A 53 -6.78 3.69 1.20
CA GLU A 53 -6.94 5.02 1.80
C GLU A 53 -6.77 6.10 0.74
N SER A 54 -5.78 6.03 -0.15
CA SER A 54 -5.66 6.97 -1.28
C SER A 54 -6.88 6.89 -2.20
N GLU A 55 -7.36 5.70 -2.57
CA GLU A 55 -8.59 5.55 -3.37
C GLU A 55 -9.86 6.07 -2.66
N THR A 56 -9.80 6.30 -1.34
CA THR A 56 -10.95 6.73 -0.51
C THR A 56 -10.82 8.19 -0.01
N ASP A 57 -9.59 8.68 0.21
CA ASP A 57 -9.23 9.95 0.85
C ASP A 57 -8.68 10.97 -0.16
N ASP A 58 -7.94 10.53 -1.19
CA ASP A 58 -7.88 11.29 -2.44
C ASP A 58 -9.24 11.09 -3.09
N GLY A 59 -10.07 12.11 -3.02
CA GLY A 59 -11.43 12.04 -3.49
C GLY A 59 -11.52 11.27 -4.81
N TYR A 60 -12.58 10.47 -4.91
CA TYR A 60 -13.49 10.79 -5.98
C TYR A 60 -13.83 12.31 -5.88
N GLU A 61 -12.90 13.21 -6.25
CA GLU A 61 -13.24 14.21 -7.23
C GLU A 61 -13.85 13.35 -8.32
N GLN A 62 -15.17 13.25 -8.26
CA GLN A 62 -15.96 12.93 -9.43
C GLN A 62 -15.39 13.88 -10.46
N VAL A 63 -14.45 13.40 -11.28
CA VAL A 63 -14.02 14.15 -12.43
C VAL A 63 -15.32 14.26 -13.19
N ASP A 64 -15.94 15.43 -13.11
CA ASP A 64 -17.27 15.67 -13.64
C ASP A 64 -17.26 15.09 -15.05
N GLY A 65 -18.18 14.15 -15.34
CA GLY A 65 -18.13 13.37 -16.58
C GLY A 65 -18.06 14.27 -17.81
N ASP A 66 -18.59 15.49 -17.70
CA ASP A 66 -18.51 16.57 -18.66
C ASP A 66 -17.07 17.03 -18.96
N GLU A 67 -16.19 17.16 -17.97
CA GLU A 67 -14.80 17.58 -18.18
C GLU A 67 -13.97 16.50 -18.89
N VAL A 68 -14.25 15.23 -18.57
CA VAL A 68 -13.67 14.08 -19.28
C VAL A 68 -14.19 14.03 -20.72
N GLU A 69 -15.50 14.24 -20.92
CA GLU A 69 -16.13 14.23 -22.24
C GLU A 69 -15.60 15.35 -23.15
N ASP A 70 -15.48 16.58 -22.64
CA ASP A 70 -14.92 17.71 -23.39
C ASP A 70 -13.46 17.47 -23.79
N ARG A 71 -12.66 16.90 -22.88
CA ARG A 71 -11.27 16.53 -23.19
C ARG A 71 -11.20 15.44 -24.25
N LEU A 72 -12.08 14.44 -24.19
CA LEU A 72 -12.13 13.34 -25.17
C LEU A 72 -12.62 13.81 -26.55
N LYS A 73 -13.59 14.74 -26.62
CA LYS A 73 -14.01 15.39 -27.87
C LYS A 73 -12.90 16.22 -28.49
N SER A 74 -12.20 17.02 -27.67
CA SER A 74 -11.04 17.82 -28.11
C SER A 74 -9.90 16.97 -28.69
N LEU A 75 -9.73 15.76 -28.14
CA LEU A 75 -8.75 14.78 -28.62
C LEU A 75 -9.27 13.89 -29.78
N GLY A 76 -10.54 14.00 -30.15
CA GLY A 76 -11.15 13.27 -31.27
C GLY A 76 -11.52 11.82 -30.97
N TYR A 77 -11.68 11.45 -29.69
CA TYR A 77 -12.10 10.11 -29.28
C TYR A 77 -13.61 9.95 -29.17
N LEU A 78 -14.36 11.05 -29.14
CA LEU A 78 -15.82 11.11 -29.13
C LEU A 78 -16.30 12.11 -30.19
N GLU A 79 -17.40 11.79 -30.88
CA GLU A 79 -18.10 12.67 -31.84
C GLU A 79 -19.29 13.37 -31.19
#